data_AF-A0A923BII1-F1
#
_entry.id   AF-A0A923BII1-F1
#
_cell.length_a   1.000
_cell.length_b   1.000
_cell.length_c   1.000
_cell.angle_alpha   90.00
_cell.angle_beta   90.00
_cell.angle_gamma   90.00
#
_symmetry.space_group_name_H-M   'P 1'
#
loop_
_entity.id
_entity.type
_entity.pdbx_description
1 polymer ?
#
loop_
_entity_poly.entity_id
_entity_poly.type
_entity_poly.pdbx_seq_one_letter_code
_entity_poly.pdbx_strand_id
1 'polypeptide(L)'
;MKGTFMSPRGPQQPRTASRTFSRTLFAGGRLMNSVGLSPKSAACRLLLAAGALATLAPAADAATPKHKYTFNQGNANDSLGGMNGVVVDNTGISKYTGGALDLSANNNANSNQDFANPATVGAFVDLPNGLFTGAVTSGTFGAVTLEIWATPQENRNWARLVDFGSSEGGEGASGGGNGQSYVIMVPQRDGNGQAGASAHSTANAENFAYAGFPLPVGVKSHMVAVYDQTDVTAGPDGTISLYVNNGAAVKAAIPAGMFLDFINDNNNWLGRAQWADPLFDGLIDEFRIYDTALSAADVAASFTAGPEPAPLPVLTVDRTTGVISLANQSGGGINVKGYSITSAGGALNPATWTSIDATNLFDPNGTWTSSSATNLNIAESVTGGTLDGGTIAGNSAASVGAAWRKTPVQDLAFTFTLGDGSTGAGQIQYTGTAAKRSDLNGDGNVTVADWVLFVPNSFTTFAADGAVAAYLKGDLDGDKDNDFADFKLFKADYIAVNGEAAFAALGAAIPEPATLALGGMASLALVAARRRVTRS
;
A
#
# COMPACT_ATOMS: atom_id res chain seq x y z
N MET A 1 16.77 -68.96 17.13
CA MET A 1 16.20 -70.32 16.98
C MET A 1 14.73 -70.17 16.61
N LYS A 2 14.37 -70.38 15.32
CA LYS A 2 13.54 -71.50 14.76
C LYS A 2 12.09 -71.51 15.30
N GLY A 3 11.00 -71.57 14.54
CA GLY A 3 10.67 -71.70 13.09
C GLY A 3 9.12 -71.69 12.97
N THR A 4 8.48 -71.04 11.99
CA THR A 4 7.99 -71.54 10.67
C THR A 4 6.89 -72.60 10.70
N PHE A 5 5.76 -72.36 10.01
CA PHE A 5 5.07 -73.21 8.97
C PHE A 5 3.67 -72.59 8.68
N MET A 6 3.35 -72.02 7.50
CA MET A 6 3.08 -72.55 6.14
C MET A 6 1.58 -72.86 5.84
N SER A 7 1.12 -72.31 4.70
CA SER A 7 -0.22 -72.35 4.08
C SER A 7 -0.53 -73.69 3.37
N PRO A 8 -1.74 -73.89 2.79
CA PRO A 8 -1.77 -73.87 1.31
C PRO A 8 -3.04 -73.32 0.59
N ARG A 9 -2.72 -72.81 -0.62
CA ARG A 9 -3.43 -72.52 -1.90
C ARG A 9 -4.73 -73.32 -2.20
N GLY A 10 -5.79 -72.73 -2.78
CA GLY A 10 -6.02 -72.40 -4.22
C GLY A 10 -7.30 -73.15 -4.71
N PRO A 11 -7.92 -72.93 -5.92
CA PRO A 11 -7.41 -72.27 -7.13
C PRO A 11 -8.41 -71.36 -7.97
N GLN A 12 -7.81 -70.50 -8.79
CA GLN A 12 -8.04 -70.11 -10.21
C GLN A 12 -9.39 -69.62 -10.81
N GLN A 13 -9.24 -68.52 -11.58
CA GLN A 13 -10.16 -67.93 -12.58
C GLN A 13 -10.34 -68.81 -13.85
N PRO A 14 -11.19 -68.41 -14.83
CA PRO A 14 -10.62 -67.69 -15.98
C PRO A 14 -11.47 -66.54 -16.60
N ARG A 15 -10.77 -65.79 -17.44
CA ARG A 15 -11.12 -64.65 -18.29
C ARG A 15 -12.14 -64.97 -19.39
N THR A 16 -12.86 -63.97 -19.88
CA THR A 16 -13.17 -63.82 -21.32
C THR A 16 -13.42 -62.36 -21.72
N ALA A 17 -12.78 -61.94 -22.82
CA ALA A 17 -13.09 -60.78 -23.63
C ALA A 17 -13.46 -61.27 -25.05
N SER A 18 -14.47 -60.69 -25.71
CA SER A 18 -14.69 -60.73 -27.19
C SER A 18 -15.87 -59.81 -27.55
N ARG A 19 -15.68 -58.70 -28.27
CA ARG A 19 -15.79 -58.47 -29.73
C ARG A 19 -17.21 -58.55 -30.35
N THR A 20 -17.68 -57.36 -30.76
CA THR A 20 -18.19 -56.97 -32.11
C THR A 20 -19.34 -57.74 -32.77
N PHE A 21 -20.47 -57.07 -33.10
CA PHE A 21 -20.92 -56.77 -34.48
C PHE A 21 -22.26 -55.97 -34.55
N SER A 22 -22.33 -55.10 -35.57
CA SER A 22 -23.41 -54.19 -35.96
C SER A 22 -24.65 -54.85 -36.58
N ARG A 23 -25.78 -54.11 -36.66
CA ARG A 23 -26.49 -53.67 -37.91
C ARG A 23 -27.85 -52.98 -37.57
N THR A 24 -28.07 -51.69 -37.89
CA THR A 24 -28.63 -51.06 -39.12
C THR A 24 -30.16 -50.85 -39.06
N LEU A 25 -30.68 -49.62 -39.17
CA LEU A 25 -31.38 -48.97 -40.32
C LEU A 25 -32.12 -47.74 -39.67
N PHE A 26 -32.36 -46.55 -40.22
CA PHE A 26 -32.40 -46.01 -41.59
C PHE A 26 -32.39 -44.46 -41.58
N ALA A 27 -31.76 -43.89 -42.62
CA ALA A 27 -32.13 -42.71 -43.45
C ALA A 27 -32.55 -41.37 -42.81
N GLY A 28 -32.12 -40.20 -43.30
CA GLY A 28 -31.36 -39.85 -44.51
C GLY A 28 -30.92 -38.38 -44.43
N GLY A 29 -29.71 -38.03 -44.88
CA GLY A 29 -29.43 -37.47 -46.22
C GLY A 29 -29.24 -35.95 -46.09
N ARG A 30 -28.21 -35.26 -46.61
CA ARG A 30 -27.32 -35.50 -47.75
C ARG A 30 -26.08 -34.59 -47.64
N LEU A 31 -24.91 -35.16 -47.99
CA LEU A 31 -23.80 -34.64 -48.84
C LEU A 31 -23.23 -33.22 -48.57
N MET A 32 -22.00 -33.14 -48.04
CA MET A 32 -20.72 -33.00 -48.77
C MET A 32 -20.51 -31.64 -49.47
N ASN A 33 -19.57 -30.84 -48.97
CA ASN A 33 -18.29 -30.63 -49.67
C ASN A 33 -17.30 -29.84 -48.81
N SER A 34 -16.12 -30.43 -48.62
CA SER A 34 -14.90 -29.78 -48.17
C SER A 34 -14.26 -29.03 -49.35
N VAL A 35 -14.00 -27.74 -49.20
CA VAL A 35 -13.01 -27.02 -50.00
C VAL A 35 -12.19 -26.17 -49.04
N GLY A 36 -10.93 -26.52 -48.86
CA GLY A 36 -9.97 -25.67 -48.17
C GLY A 36 -9.61 -24.47 -49.04
N LEU A 37 -9.42 -23.31 -48.43
CA LEU A 37 -8.73 -22.16 -49.02
C LEU A 37 -8.00 -21.38 -47.90
N SER A 38 -6.80 -20.96 -48.28
CA SER A 38 -5.62 -20.52 -47.53
C SER A 38 -5.73 -19.20 -46.74
N PRO A 39 -4.78 -18.91 -45.83
CA PRO A 39 -4.74 -17.66 -45.09
C PRO A 39 -4.04 -16.57 -45.91
N LYS A 40 -4.75 -15.47 -46.20
CA LYS A 40 -4.29 -14.07 -46.10
C LYS A 40 -5.21 -13.11 -46.87
N SER A 41 -5.51 -12.00 -46.20
CA SER A 41 -5.89 -10.69 -46.73
C SER A 41 -7.38 -10.30 -46.79
N ALA A 42 -7.71 -9.41 -45.86
CA ALA A 42 -8.48 -8.17 -46.04
C ALA A 42 -10.02 -8.20 -45.99
N ALA A 43 -10.50 -7.65 -44.87
CA ALA A 43 -11.50 -6.59 -44.80
C ALA A 43 -12.93 -6.89 -45.27
N CYS A 44 -13.81 -7.25 -44.33
CA CYS A 44 -15.11 -6.60 -44.26
C CYS A 44 -15.61 -6.52 -42.81
N ARG A 45 -16.11 -5.33 -42.46
CA ARG A 45 -16.47 -4.85 -41.13
C ARG A 45 -17.75 -5.51 -40.64
N LEU A 46 -17.74 -6.08 -39.43
CA LEU A 46 -18.91 -6.08 -38.54
C LEU A 46 -18.46 -6.35 -37.09
N LEU A 47 -18.04 -5.29 -36.39
CA LEU A 47 -17.94 -5.31 -34.93
C LEU A 47 -19.33 -4.95 -34.39
N LEU A 48 -20.11 -5.95 -33.99
CA LEU A 48 -21.19 -5.75 -33.03
C LEU A 48 -20.53 -5.42 -31.69
N ALA A 49 -20.55 -4.15 -31.31
CA ALA A 49 -20.31 -3.74 -29.94
C ALA A 49 -21.51 -4.20 -29.11
N ALA A 50 -21.39 -5.34 -28.44
CA ALA A 50 -22.24 -5.66 -27.30
C ALA A 50 -21.79 -4.75 -26.15
N GLY A 51 -22.38 -3.56 -26.07
CA GLY A 51 -22.25 -2.68 -24.92
C GLY A 51 -22.92 -3.34 -23.73
N ALA A 52 -22.15 -4.05 -22.91
CA ALA A 52 -22.55 -4.36 -21.55
C ALA A 52 -22.65 -3.02 -20.81
N LEU A 53 -23.87 -2.49 -20.65
CA LEU A 53 -24.16 -1.54 -19.60
C LEU A 53 -23.92 -2.28 -18.28
N ALA A 54 -22.70 -2.22 -17.77
CA ALA A 54 -22.47 -2.37 -16.36
C ALA A 54 -23.18 -1.18 -15.72
N THR A 55 -24.37 -1.41 -15.19
CA THR A 55 -24.93 -0.52 -14.18
C THR A 55 -23.91 -0.50 -13.06
N LEU A 56 -23.11 0.57 -12.97
CA LEU A 56 -22.39 0.91 -11.76
C LEU A 56 -23.47 1.00 -10.68
N ALA A 57 -23.61 -0.06 -9.90
CA ALA A 57 -24.26 0.05 -8.61
C ALA A 57 -23.55 1.22 -7.91
N PRO A 58 -24.27 2.14 -7.26
CA PRO A 58 -23.62 3.09 -6.38
C PRO A 58 -22.67 2.29 -5.48
N ALA A 59 -21.42 2.77 -5.35
CA ALA A 59 -20.49 2.19 -4.39
C ALA A 59 -21.26 2.06 -3.08
N ALA A 60 -21.39 0.83 -2.57
CA ALA A 60 -21.98 0.62 -1.26
C ALA A 60 -21.22 1.55 -0.31
N ASP A 61 -21.95 2.36 0.46
CA ASP A 61 -21.33 3.25 1.43
C ASP A 61 -20.49 2.36 2.36
N ALA A 62 -19.18 2.60 2.42
CA ALA A 62 -18.29 1.73 3.15
C ALA A 62 -18.75 1.72 4.62
N ALA A 63 -18.91 0.53 5.20
CA ALA A 63 -19.28 0.43 6.60
C ALA A 63 -18.36 1.30 7.46
N THR A 64 -18.94 2.12 8.34
CA THR A 64 -18.20 3.03 9.19
C THR A 64 -17.99 2.39 10.57
N PRO A 65 -16.76 2.40 11.11
CA PRO A 65 -16.51 1.86 12.43
C PRO A 65 -17.19 2.70 13.50
N LYS A 66 -17.68 2.04 14.55
CA LYS A 66 -18.24 2.65 15.75
C LYS A 66 -17.14 3.20 16.67
N HIS A 67 -16.06 2.43 16.82
CA HIS A 67 -14.88 2.78 17.61
C HIS A 67 -13.63 2.57 16.75
N LYS A 68 -12.66 3.49 16.86
CA LYS A 68 -11.40 3.44 16.08
C LYS A 68 -10.22 3.91 16.92
N TYR A 69 -9.23 3.03 17.07
CA TYR A 69 -8.02 3.24 17.87
C TYR A 69 -6.80 3.23 16.94
N THR A 70 -6.27 4.40 16.62
CA THR A 70 -5.25 4.55 15.56
C THR A 70 -3.82 4.54 16.06
N PHE A 71 -3.58 4.75 17.37
CA PHE A 71 -2.24 4.89 18.01
C PHE A 71 -1.31 5.98 17.46
N ASN A 72 -1.68 6.58 16.33
CA ASN A 72 -1.05 7.67 15.61
C ASN A 72 -0.74 8.91 16.46
N GLN A 73 -1.49 9.14 17.53
CA GLN A 73 -1.35 10.31 18.40
C GLN A 73 -0.56 10.01 19.69
N GLY A 74 0.11 8.85 19.77
CA GLY A 74 0.85 8.47 20.96
C GLY A 74 -0.03 8.09 22.15
N ASN A 75 -1.27 7.66 21.89
CA ASN A 75 -2.24 7.27 22.90
C ASN A 75 -3.20 6.20 22.36
N ALA A 76 -3.98 5.58 23.26
CA ALA A 76 -5.03 4.61 22.93
C ALA A 76 -6.43 5.25 22.91
N ASN A 77 -6.54 6.50 22.45
CA ASN A 77 -7.85 7.17 22.37
C ASN A 77 -8.70 6.61 21.24
N ASP A 78 -10.01 6.60 21.49
CA ASP A 78 -11.02 6.27 20.48
C ASP A 78 -11.38 7.54 19.70
N SER A 79 -11.01 7.57 18.42
CA SER A 79 -11.20 8.75 17.57
C SER A 79 -12.64 8.95 17.07
N LEU A 80 -13.54 8.00 17.34
CA LEU A 80 -14.93 8.06 16.87
C LEU A 80 -15.96 7.96 17.99
N GLY A 81 -15.85 6.96 18.87
CA GLY A 81 -16.88 6.65 19.88
C GLY A 81 -16.64 7.26 21.26
N GLY A 82 -15.47 7.88 21.49
CA GLY A 82 -15.08 8.49 22.77
C GLY A 82 -14.75 7.50 23.90
N MET A 83 -14.70 6.20 23.61
CA MET A 83 -14.39 5.14 24.58
C MET A 83 -12.88 4.90 24.64
N ASN A 84 -12.16 5.90 25.18
CA ASN A 84 -10.69 5.89 25.24
C ASN A 84 -10.13 4.73 26.07
N GLY A 85 -9.12 4.07 25.53
CA GLY A 85 -8.34 3.07 26.25
C GLY A 85 -7.16 3.68 27.01
N VAL A 86 -6.50 2.82 27.80
CA VAL A 86 -5.29 3.12 28.55
C VAL A 86 -4.22 2.10 28.16
N VAL A 87 -3.02 2.56 27.82
CA VAL A 87 -1.87 1.66 27.71
C VAL A 87 -1.36 1.38 29.12
N VAL A 88 -1.46 0.12 29.55
CA VAL A 88 -0.92 -0.34 30.83
C VAL A 88 0.53 -0.75 30.58
N ASP A 89 1.47 -0.03 31.19
CA ASP A 89 2.91 -0.30 31.10
C ASP A 89 3.63 0.33 32.29
N ASN A 90 3.93 -0.48 33.31
CA ASN A 90 4.52 0.02 34.55
C ASN A 90 6.01 0.35 34.43
N THR A 91 6.68 -0.15 33.38
CA THR A 91 8.13 -0.10 33.24
C THR A 91 8.62 0.71 32.02
N GLY A 92 7.69 1.23 31.22
CA GLY A 92 7.98 2.06 30.05
C GLY A 92 8.61 1.29 28.90
N ILE A 93 8.19 0.03 28.69
CA ILE A 93 8.71 -0.83 27.62
C ILE A 93 7.98 -0.63 26.28
N SER A 94 6.75 -0.12 26.32
CA SER A 94 5.96 0.22 25.13
C SER A 94 6.39 1.57 24.56
N LYS A 95 6.20 1.75 23.25
CA LYS A 95 6.48 3.00 22.55
C LYS A 95 5.57 3.16 21.35
N TYR A 96 5.50 4.36 20.79
CA TYR A 96 4.81 4.62 19.53
C TYR A 96 5.83 4.82 18.42
N THR A 97 5.70 4.08 17.33
CA THR A 97 6.63 4.15 16.19
C THR A 97 5.91 3.92 14.88
N GLY A 98 6.16 4.79 13.89
CA GLY A 98 5.59 4.64 12.55
C GLY A 98 4.05 4.64 12.49
N GLY A 99 3.38 5.25 13.48
CA GLY A 99 1.91 5.22 13.60
C GLY A 99 1.34 4.04 14.38
N ALA A 100 2.18 3.12 14.87
CA ALA A 100 1.74 1.95 15.62
C ALA A 100 2.14 2.03 17.10
N LEU A 101 1.37 1.36 17.96
CA LEU A 101 1.79 0.99 19.32
C LEU A 101 2.71 -0.24 19.23
N ASP A 102 3.93 -0.11 19.72
CA ASP A 102 4.94 -1.17 19.77
C ASP A 102 4.96 -1.83 21.16
N LEU A 103 4.57 -3.10 21.20
CA LEU A 103 4.56 -3.98 22.37
C LEU A 103 5.61 -5.10 22.26
N SER A 104 6.56 -5.00 21.32
CA SER A 104 7.57 -6.05 21.06
C SER A 104 8.61 -6.24 22.16
N ALA A 105 8.59 -5.38 23.18
CA ALA A 105 9.46 -5.50 24.34
C ALA A 105 8.84 -6.36 25.47
N ASN A 106 7.71 -7.02 25.23
CA ASN A 106 7.04 -7.87 26.21
C ASN A 106 7.90 -9.10 26.62
N ASN A 107 8.83 -9.58 25.79
CA ASN A 107 9.98 -10.41 26.16
C ASN A 107 9.72 -11.48 27.25
N ASN A 108 8.86 -12.45 26.93
CA ASN A 108 8.42 -13.55 27.82
C ASN A 108 7.45 -13.20 28.98
N ALA A 109 6.93 -11.97 29.04
CA ALA A 109 5.84 -11.58 29.96
C ALA A 109 4.54 -12.36 29.68
N ASN A 110 3.77 -12.64 30.73
CA ASN A 110 2.51 -13.40 30.69
C ASN A 110 1.36 -12.61 31.30
N SER A 111 0.14 -12.90 30.86
CA SER A 111 -1.05 -12.12 31.21
C SER A 111 -1.42 -12.19 32.70
N ASN A 112 -1.06 -13.28 33.40
CA ASN A 112 -1.37 -13.52 34.82
C ASN A 112 -0.49 -12.76 35.81
N GLN A 113 0.37 -11.86 35.34
CA GLN A 113 1.15 -10.98 36.20
C GLN A 113 0.26 -9.97 36.92
N ASP A 114 0.72 -9.49 38.08
CA ASP A 114 0.07 -8.43 38.85
C ASP A 114 0.53 -7.05 38.35
N PHE A 115 -0.32 -6.39 37.56
CA PHE A 115 -0.05 -5.04 37.04
C PHE A 115 -0.35 -3.92 38.04
N ALA A 116 -0.81 -4.21 39.26
CA ALA A 116 -0.80 -3.22 40.35
C ALA A 116 0.61 -3.03 40.93
N ASN A 117 1.53 -3.98 40.72
CA ASN A 117 2.91 -3.86 41.12
C ASN A 117 3.70 -3.00 40.10
N PRO A 118 4.28 -1.85 40.51
CA PRO A 118 5.02 -0.97 39.61
C PRO A 118 6.30 -1.58 39.02
N ALA A 119 6.78 -2.71 39.56
CA ALA A 119 7.94 -3.43 39.02
C ALA A 119 7.57 -4.49 37.95
N THR A 120 6.28 -4.72 37.70
CA THR A 120 5.83 -5.72 36.72
C THR A 120 6.17 -5.29 35.31
N VAL A 121 6.95 -6.13 34.61
CA VAL A 121 7.29 -5.93 33.20
C VAL A 121 6.20 -6.54 32.33
N GLY A 122 5.69 -5.75 31.40
CA GLY A 122 4.66 -6.13 30.45
C GLY A 122 3.87 -4.90 30.02
N ALA A 123 3.31 -4.93 28.81
CA ALA A 123 2.49 -3.86 28.27
C ALA A 123 1.34 -4.39 27.41
N PHE A 124 0.18 -3.75 27.52
CA PHE A 124 -1.04 -4.06 26.78
C PHE A 124 -1.99 -2.84 26.79
N VAL A 125 -3.08 -2.90 26.04
CA VAL A 125 -4.13 -1.87 26.07
C VAL A 125 -5.33 -2.37 26.87
N ASP A 126 -5.79 -1.57 27.82
CA ASP A 126 -7.02 -1.74 28.57
C ASP A 126 -8.11 -0.80 28.01
N LEU A 127 -9.17 -1.36 27.48
CA LEU A 127 -10.29 -0.63 26.91
C LEU A 127 -11.47 -0.60 27.89
N PRO A 128 -12.37 0.39 27.82
CA PRO A 128 -13.47 0.51 28.78
C PRO A 128 -14.39 -0.71 28.82
N ASN A 129 -14.97 -0.98 29.99
CA ASN A 129 -15.96 -2.05 30.18
C ASN A 129 -17.21 -1.81 29.34
N GLY A 130 -17.86 -2.89 28.89
CA GLY A 130 -19.07 -2.80 28.09
C GLY A 130 -18.85 -2.36 26.63
N LEU A 131 -17.60 -2.28 26.17
CA LEU A 131 -17.27 -1.83 24.82
C LEU A 131 -17.79 -2.79 23.75
N PHE A 132 -17.66 -4.10 23.97
CA PHE A 132 -18.12 -5.12 23.04
C PHE A 132 -19.64 -5.23 23.07
N THR A 133 -20.22 -5.39 24.26
CA THR A 133 -21.68 -5.53 24.41
C THR A 133 -22.42 -4.26 23.98
N GLY A 134 -21.82 -3.08 24.19
CA GLY A 134 -22.30 -1.81 23.67
C GLY A 134 -22.39 -1.80 22.14
N ALA A 135 -21.37 -2.29 21.44
CA ALA A 135 -21.40 -2.40 19.98
C ALA A 135 -22.42 -3.44 19.48
N VAL A 136 -22.54 -4.59 20.17
CA VAL A 136 -23.53 -5.64 19.83
C VAL A 136 -24.97 -5.12 19.93
N THR A 137 -25.23 -4.15 20.81
CA THR A 137 -26.58 -3.63 21.08
C THR A 137 -26.90 -2.31 20.36
N SER A 138 -25.91 -1.56 19.88
CA SER A 138 -26.15 -0.22 19.31
C SER A 138 -26.50 -0.19 17.83
N GLY A 139 -26.10 -1.20 17.06
CA GLY A 139 -26.31 -1.26 15.61
C GLY A 139 -27.24 -2.41 15.21
N THR A 140 -26.73 -3.36 14.44
CA THR A 140 -27.47 -4.60 14.14
C THR A 140 -27.41 -5.50 15.37
N PHE A 141 -28.51 -5.56 16.12
CA PHE A 141 -28.58 -6.35 17.35
C PHE A 141 -28.10 -7.79 17.13
N GLY A 142 -27.13 -8.23 17.95
CA GLY A 142 -26.54 -9.56 17.85
C GLY A 142 -25.43 -9.68 16.80
N ALA A 143 -24.98 -8.57 16.19
CA ALA A 143 -23.87 -8.56 15.24
C ALA A 143 -22.81 -7.52 15.63
N VAL A 144 -21.53 -7.90 15.49
CA VAL A 144 -20.38 -7.04 15.77
C VAL A 144 -19.18 -7.53 14.95
N THR A 145 -18.36 -6.59 14.48
CA THR A 145 -17.10 -6.91 13.81
C THR A 145 -15.93 -6.27 14.54
N LEU A 146 -14.89 -7.08 14.79
CA LEU A 146 -13.60 -6.66 15.32
C LEU A 146 -12.57 -6.73 14.20
N GLU A 147 -11.85 -5.64 13.96
CA GLU A 147 -10.87 -5.52 12.88
C GLU A 147 -9.56 -4.94 13.41
N ILE A 148 -8.43 -5.54 13.03
CA ILE A 148 -7.10 -5.13 13.51
C ILE A 148 -6.02 -5.24 12.42
N TRP A 149 -5.12 -4.25 12.40
CA TRP A 149 -3.84 -4.35 11.70
C TRP A 149 -2.71 -4.49 12.72
N ALA A 150 -1.98 -5.59 12.64
CA ALA A 150 -0.90 -5.90 13.56
C ALA A 150 0.29 -6.56 12.86
N THR A 151 1.48 -6.34 13.43
CA THR A 151 2.74 -6.93 12.98
C THR A 151 3.37 -7.71 14.13
N PRO A 152 3.12 -9.04 14.24
CA PRO A 152 3.79 -9.86 15.24
C PRO A 152 5.31 -9.79 15.07
N GLN A 153 6.05 -9.56 16.15
CA GLN A 153 7.52 -9.67 16.16
C GLN A 153 7.96 -11.04 16.72
N GLU A 154 7.11 -11.65 17.54
CA GLU A 154 7.24 -13.05 17.94
C GLU A 154 5.86 -13.71 18.00
N ASN A 155 5.74 -14.91 17.41
CA ASN A 155 4.53 -15.71 17.54
C ASN A 155 4.61 -16.59 18.80
N ARG A 156 4.13 -16.03 19.91
CA ARG A 156 3.96 -16.75 21.17
C ARG A 156 2.60 -17.44 21.17
N ASN A 157 2.58 -18.76 21.36
CA ASN A 157 1.33 -19.53 21.37
C ASN A 157 0.33 -18.92 22.34
N TRP A 158 -0.90 -18.75 21.88
CA TRP A 158 -2.00 -18.19 22.66
C TRP A 158 -1.79 -16.72 23.11
N ALA A 159 -0.81 -15.99 22.57
CA ALA A 159 -0.82 -14.54 22.74
C ALA A 159 -2.08 -13.94 22.08
N ARG A 160 -2.81 -13.07 22.78
CA ARG A 160 -4.05 -12.48 22.25
C ARG A 160 -3.76 -11.17 21.56
N LEU A 161 -4.27 -10.98 20.34
CA LEU A 161 -4.37 -9.65 19.73
C LEU A 161 -5.53 -8.89 20.37
N VAL A 162 -6.68 -9.56 20.51
CA VAL A 162 -7.91 -9.05 21.11
C VAL A 162 -8.46 -10.11 22.05
N ASP A 163 -8.89 -9.72 23.25
CA ASP A 163 -9.58 -10.59 24.20
C ASP A 163 -10.60 -9.78 25.01
N PHE A 164 -11.89 -9.94 24.70
CA PHE A 164 -12.99 -9.21 25.31
C PHE A 164 -13.91 -10.18 26.06
N GLY A 165 -14.09 -9.96 27.35
CA GLY A 165 -14.89 -10.82 28.22
C GLY A 165 -14.49 -10.68 29.68
N SER A 166 -14.40 -11.80 30.38
CA SER A 166 -13.99 -11.85 31.79
C SER A 166 -13.15 -13.08 32.10
N SER A 167 -12.41 -13.02 33.22
CA SER A 167 -11.74 -14.16 33.80
C SER A 167 -12.42 -14.60 35.10
N GLU A 168 -12.11 -15.79 35.61
CA GLU A 168 -12.65 -16.30 36.87
C GLU A 168 -12.32 -15.39 38.07
N GLY A 169 -11.24 -14.60 37.97
CA GLY A 169 -10.87 -13.60 38.97
C GLY A 169 -11.58 -12.25 38.81
N GLY A 170 -12.36 -12.06 37.75
CA GLY A 170 -13.04 -10.80 37.43
C GLY A 170 -12.15 -9.78 36.71
N GLU A 171 -12.47 -8.50 36.90
CA GLU A 171 -11.81 -7.36 36.25
C GLU A 171 -10.33 -7.27 36.62
N GLY A 172 -9.46 -7.05 35.63
CA GLY A 172 -8.01 -6.95 35.78
C GLY A 172 -7.27 -8.28 35.97
N ALA A 173 -7.99 -9.36 36.29
CA ALA A 173 -7.42 -10.68 36.57
C ALA A 173 -7.30 -11.56 35.32
N SER A 174 -6.30 -12.44 35.31
CA SER A 174 -5.96 -13.29 34.16
C SER A 174 -5.56 -14.70 34.62
N GLY A 175 -6.42 -15.30 35.45
CA GLY A 175 -6.15 -16.61 36.08
C GLY A 175 -6.69 -17.82 35.29
N GLY A 176 -7.63 -17.59 34.38
CA GLY A 176 -8.40 -18.64 33.69
C GLY A 176 -9.83 -18.21 33.41
N GLY A 177 -10.50 -18.89 32.47
CA GLY A 177 -11.81 -18.49 31.97
C GLY A 177 -12.82 -19.62 31.78
N ASN A 178 -12.68 -20.78 32.45
CA ASN A 178 -13.51 -21.96 32.17
C ASN A 178 -15.01 -21.67 32.33
N GLY A 179 -15.36 -20.92 33.39
CA GLY A 179 -16.74 -20.53 33.68
C GLY A 179 -17.16 -19.17 33.10
N GLN A 180 -16.35 -18.57 32.24
CA GLN A 180 -16.56 -17.21 31.74
C GLN A 180 -16.83 -17.21 30.24
N SER A 181 -17.46 -16.14 29.77
CA SER A 181 -17.61 -15.89 28.34
C SER A 181 -16.60 -14.85 27.87
N TYR A 182 -16.00 -15.09 26.70
CA TYR A 182 -15.11 -14.13 26.04
C TYR A 182 -15.07 -14.40 24.54
N VAL A 183 -14.61 -13.41 23.78
CA VAL A 183 -14.26 -13.53 22.36
C VAL A 183 -12.81 -13.14 22.15
N ILE A 184 -12.12 -13.83 21.25
CA ILE A 184 -10.69 -13.60 21.04
C ILE A 184 -10.31 -13.52 19.57
N MET A 185 -9.20 -12.84 19.31
CA MET A 185 -8.42 -12.92 18.08
C MET A 185 -6.97 -13.22 18.43
N VAL A 186 -6.37 -14.18 17.74
CA VAL A 186 -5.02 -14.69 18.04
C VAL A 186 -4.18 -14.78 16.77
N PRO A 187 -2.91 -14.32 16.81
CA PRO A 187 -2.00 -14.44 15.68
C PRO A 187 -1.52 -15.89 15.50
N GLN A 188 -1.47 -16.64 16.60
CA GLN A 188 -1.12 -18.06 16.65
C GLN A 188 -1.74 -18.70 17.90
N ARG A 189 -2.62 -19.68 17.70
CA ARG A 189 -3.23 -20.47 18.78
C ARG A 189 -2.23 -21.40 19.43
N ASP A 190 -1.78 -22.40 18.68
CA ASP A 190 -1.03 -23.53 19.23
C ASP A 190 0.21 -23.84 18.39
N GLY A 191 0.89 -24.93 18.72
CA GLY A 191 2.10 -25.38 18.02
C GLY A 191 1.92 -25.71 16.54
N ASN A 192 0.68 -25.78 16.02
CA ASN A 192 0.41 -25.92 14.59
C ASN A 192 0.47 -24.57 13.84
N GLY A 193 0.64 -23.45 14.56
CA GLY A 193 0.81 -22.14 13.95
C GLY A 193 -0.47 -21.67 13.25
N GLN A 194 -1.62 -21.65 13.92
CA GLN A 194 -2.88 -21.24 13.29
C GLN A 194 -3.39 -19.91 13.88
N ALA A 195 -3.53 -18.88 13.05
CA ALA A 195 -4.26 -17.68 13.43
C ALA A 195 -5.75 -18.00 13.57
N GLY A 196 -6.47 -17.34 14.47
CA GLY A 196 -7.85 -17.71 14.76
C GLY A 196 -8.67 -16.65 15.47
N ALA A 197 -9.98 -16.81 15.40
CA ALA A 197 -10.95 -16.12 16.22
C ALA A 197 -11.91 -17.15 16.85
N SER A 198 -12.36 -16.90 18.07
CA SER A 198 -13.32 -17.78 18.75
C SER A 198 -14.24 -17.01 19.67
N ALA A 199 -15.31 -17.69 20.03
CA ALA A 199 -16.15 -17.34 21.16
C ALA A 199 -16.13 -18.52 22.14
N HIS A 200 -15.98 -18.19 23.43
CA HIS A 200 -16.02 -19.13 24.55
C HIS A 200 -17.24 -18.81 25.41
N SER A 201 -18.01 -19.84 25.78
CA SER A 201 -19.20 -19.69 26.62
C SER A 201 -18.92 -20.04 28.09
N THR A 202 -19.80 -19.59 28.97
CA THR A 202 -19.79 -19.94 30.40
C THR A 202 -20.00 -21.44 30.66
N ALA A 203 -20.43 -22.21 29.66
CA ALA A 203 -20.52 -23.67 29.69
C ALA A 203 -19.21 -24.37 29.31
N ASN A 204 -18.10 -23.63 29.23
CA ASN A 204 -16.77 -24.13 28.85
C ASN A 204 -16.74 -24.75 27.43
N ALA A 205 -17.54 -24.19 26.52
CA ALA A 205 -17.54 -24.55 25.11
C ALA A 205 -16.88 -23.43 24.30
N GLU A 206 -15.91 -23.79 23.46
CA GLU A 206 -15.21 -22.84 22.59
C GLU A 206 -15.18 -23.33 21.15
N ASN A 207 -15.59 -22.47 20.24
CA ASN A 207 -15.59 -22.75 18.81
C ASN A 207 -14.68 -21.78 18.08
N PHE A 208 -13.82 -22.31 17.21
CA PHE A 208 -12.80 -21.53 16.52
C PHE A 208 -13.03 -21.49 15.01
N ALA A 209 -13.04 -20.27 14.46
CA ALA A 209 -12.73 -20.03 13.06
C ALA A 209 -11.22 -19.80 12.96
N TYR A 210 -10.49 -20.66 12.22
CA TYR A 210 -9.03 -20.59 12.17
C TYR A 210 -8.47 -20.69 10.75
N ALA A 211 -7.42 -19.92 10.51
CA ALA A 211 -6.62 -20.02 9.30
C ALA A 211 -5.72 -21.27 9.35
N GLY A 212 -5.30 -21.76 8.20
CA GLY A 212 -4.33 -22.86 8.09
C GLY A 212 -2.87 -22.44 8.34
N PHE A 213 -2.63 -21.23 8.84
CA PHE A 213 -1.33 -20.59 8.98
C PHE A 213 -1.37 -19.50 10.06
N PRO A 214 -0.22 -19.07 10.62
CA PRO A 214 -0.19 -18.03 11.63
C PRO A 214 -0.10 -16.67 10.95
N LEU A 215 -0.28 -15.59 11.69
CA LEU A 215 0.14 -14.29 11.17
C LEU A 215 1.68 -14.31 10.99
N PRO A 216 2.20 -13.93 9.82
CA PRO A 216 3.63 -13.92 9.56
C PRO A 216 4.38 -12.92 10.46
N VAL A 217 5.47 -13.37 11.07
CA VAL A 217 6.36 -12.52 11.87
C VAL A 217 7.01 -11.45 10.98
N GLY A 218 7.09 -10.21 11.49
CA GLY A 218 7.69 -9.06 10.82
C GLY A 218 6.87 -8.52 9.65
N VAL A 219 5.65 -9.01 9.43
CA VAL A 219 4.79 -8.59 8.32
C VAL A 219 3.47 -8.08 8.87
N LYS A 220 3.12 -6.85 8.50
CA LYS A 220 1.81 -6.25 8.81
C LYS A 220 0.71 -7.10 8.20
N SER A 221 -0.16 -7.60 9.07
CA SER A 221 -1.30 -8.43 8.71
C SER A 221 -2.60 -7.73 9.09
N HIS A 222 -3.63 -7.97 8.28
CA HIS A 222 -5.00 -7.52 8.51
C HIS A 222 -5.85 -8.71 8.94
N MET A 223 -6.56 -8.58 10.06
CA MET A 223 -7.39 -9.64 10.61
C MET A 223 -8.77 -9.08 10.98
N VAL A 224 -9.83 -9.77 10.56
CA VAL A 224 -11.22 -9.36 10.82
C VAL A 224 -12.01 -10.55 11.35
N ALA A 225 -12.60 -10.40 12.54
CA ALA A 225 -13.53 -11.36 13.14
C ALA A 225 -14.94 -10.76 13.16
N VAL A 226 -15.86 -11.37 12.42
CA VAL A 226 -17.28 -11.03 12.38
C VAL A 226 -18.03 -12.03 13.25
N TYR A 227 -18.74 -11.55 14.26
CA TYR A 227 -19.64 -12.35 15.10
C TYR A 227 -21.08 -11.93 14.78
N ASP A 228 -21.89 -12.85 14.29
CA ASP A 228 -23.23 -12.56 13.80
C ASP A 228 -24.24 -13.63 14.26
N GLN A 229 -25.10 -13.28 15.22
CA GLN A 229 -26.18 -14.14 15.72
C GLN A 229 -27.40 -14.20 14.79
N THR A 230 -27.42 -13.38 13.73
CA THR A 230 -28.45 -13.43 12.68
C THR A 230 -28.04 -14.36 11.53
N ASP A 231 -26.74 -14.58 11.30
CA ASP A 231 -26.21 -15.59 10.38
C ASP A 231 -26.14 -16.96 11.06
N VAL A 232 -27.14 -17.81 10.83
CA VAL A 232 -27.18 -19.19 11.37
C VAL A 232 -26.56 -20.24 10.44
N THR A 233 -25.73 -19.84 9.46
CA THR A 233 -25.15 -20.79 8.49
C THR A 233 -24.13 -21.75 9.08
N ALA A 234 -23.40 -21.35 10.13
CA ALA A 234 -22.47 -22.24 10.83
C ALA A 234 -23.09 -22.96 12.04
N GLY A 235 -24.12 -22.38 12.66
CA GLY A 235 -24.82 -22.97 13.80
C GLY A 235 -26.06 -22.16 14.22
N PRO A 236 -26.94 -22.72 15.06
CA PRO A 236 -28.23 -22.12 15.40
C PRO A 236 -28.12 -20.82 16.22
N ASP A 237 -27.02 -20.63 16.95
CA ASP A 237 -26.79 -19.44 17.79
C ASP A 237 -25.92 -18.37 17.10
N GLY A 238 -25.59 -18.59 15.82
CA GLY A 238 -24.87 -17.64 14.98
C GLY A 238 -23.57 -18.16 14.39
N THR A 239 -22.90 -17.28 13.66
CA THR A 239 -21.68 -17.57 12.90
C THR A 239 -20.55 -16.62 13.31
N ILE A 240 -19.36 -17.20 13.48
CA ILE A 240 -18.08 -16.50 13.54
C ILE A 240 -17.45 -16.61 12.15
N SER A 241 -17.12 -15.49 11.52
CA SER A 241 -16.35 -15.46 10.26
C SER A 241 -15.01 -14.76 10.48
N LEU A 242 -13.92 -15.43 10.15
CA LEU A 242 -12.57 -14.86 10.20
C LEU A 242 -12.03 -14.63 8.79
N TYR A 243 -11.50 -13.42 8.56
CA TYR A 243 -10.73 -13.05 7.38
C TYR A 243 -9.30 -12.71 7.81
N VAL A 244 -8.32 -13.18 7.03
CA VAL A 244 -6.91 -12.83 7.21
C VAL A 244 -6.37 -12.34 5.87
N ASN A 245 -5.84 -11.12 5.83
CA ASN A 245 -5.26 -10.47 4.65
C ASN A 245 -6.20 -10.51 3.41
N ASN A 246 -7.49 -10.20 3.63
CA ASN A 246 -8.56 -10.29 2.63
C ASN A 246 -8.69 -11.66 1.94
N GLY A 247 -8.25 -12.73 2.62
CA GLY A 247 -8.47 -14.11 2.19
C GLY A 247 -9.94 -14.54 2.34
N ALA A 248 -10.27 -15.70 1.79
CA ALA A 248 -11.61 -16.28 1.93
C ALA A 248 -11.95 -16.51 3.42
N ALA A 249 -13.21 -16.23 3.78
CA ALA A 249 -13.68 -16.41 5.15
C ALA A 249 -13.58 -17.88 5.59
N VAL A 250 -13.05 -18.10 6.79
CA VAL A 250 -13.21 -19.35 7.53
C VAL A 250 -14.27 -19.17 8.60
N LYS A 251 -15.15 -20.16 8.76
CA LYS A 251 -16.35 -20.04 9.60
C LYS A 251 -16.37 -21.05 10.74
N ALA A 252 -16.99 -20.66 11.85
CA ALA A 252 -17.36 -21.53 12.96
C ALA A 252 -18.70 -21.11 13.56
N ALA A 253 -19.37 -22.01 14.28
CA ALA A 253 -20.58 -21.69 15.01
C ALA A 253 -20.25 -20.87 16.26
N ILE A 254 -21.09 -19.91 16.63
CA ILE A 254 -21.09 -19.38 18.01
C ILE A 254 -21.50 -20.54 18.95
N PRO A 255 -20.81 -20.73 20.11
CA PRO A 255 -21.13 -21.81 21.04
C PRO A 255 -22.60 -21.82 21.47
N ALA A 256 -23.11 -23.02 21.70
CA ALA A 256 -24.53 -23.20 22.02
C ALA A 256 -24.94 -22.42 23.28
N GLY A 257 -26.03 -21.67 23.20
CA GLY A 257 -26.59 -20.90 24.32
C GLY A 257 -25.79 -19.67 24.74
N MET A 258 -24.83 -19.22 23.93
CA MET A 258 -24.11 -17.96 24.14
C MET A 258 -24.86 -16.80 23.48
N PHE A 259 -25.03 -15.71 24.21
CA PHE A 259 -25.65 -14.47 23.73
C PHE A 259 -24.60 -13.37 23.77
N LEU A 260 -24.28 -12.77 22.62
CA LEU A 260 -23.17 -11.81 22.50
C LEU A 260 -23.41 -10.54 23.32
N ASP A 261 -24.67 -10.14 23.50
CA ASP A 261 -25.09 -8.97 24.28
C ASP A 261 -25.04 -9.20 25.80
N PHE A 262 -24.91 -10.46 26.24
CA PHE A 262 -24.90 -10.85 27.66
C PHE A 262 -23.53 -11.29 28.17
N ILE A 263 -22.50 -11.27 27.33
CA ILE A 263 -21.15 -11.58 27.84
C ILE A 263 -20.75 -10.52 28.87
N ASN A 264 -20.11 -10.93 29.96
CA ASN A 264 -19.51 -9.98 30.89
C ASN A 264 -18.18 -9.49 30.30
N ASP A 265 -18.16 -8.34 29.64
CA ASP A 265 -16.98 -7.74 28.99
C ASP A 265 -16.36 -6.63 29.86
N ASN A 266 -15.87 -7.03 31.04
CA ASN A 266 -15.16 -6.17 31.99
C ASN A 266 -13.63 -6.28 31.91
N ASN A 267 -13.11 -7.14 31.03
CA ASN A 267 -11.73 -7.23 30.62
C ASN A 267 -11.71 -7.09 29.10
N ASN A 268 -11.49 -5.88 28.60
CA ASN A 268 -11.44 -5.61 27.17
C ASN A 268 -10.01 -5.25 26.77
N TRP A 269 -9.23 -6.24 26.36
CA TRP A 269 -7.80 -6.07 26.14
C TRP A 269 -7.38 -6.20 24.69
N LEU A 270 -6.39 -5.37 24.34
CA LEU A 270 -5.52 -5.61 23.19
C LEU A 270 -4.15 -6.05 23.72
N GLY A 271 -3.69 -7.25 23.37
CA GLY A 271 -2.37 -7.75 23.76
C GLY A 271 -2.28 -8.56 25.06
N ARG A 272 -3.40 -8.80 25.76
CA ARG A 272 -3.48 -9.58 27.00
C ARG A 272 -4.64 -10.59 26.95
N ALA A 273 -4.55 -11.68 27.71
CA ALA A 273 -5.54 -12.76 27.72
C ALA A 273 -6.31 -12.88 29.04
N GLN A 274 -7.50 -13.48 29.03
CA GLN A 274 -8.19 -13.92 30.27
C GLN A 274 -7.46 -15.06 31.00
N TRP A 275 -6.56 -15.75 30.30
CA TRP A 275 -5.77 -16.88 30.77
C TRP A 275 -4.34 -16.47 31.07
N ALA A 276 -3.59 -17.31 31.78
CA ALA A 276 -2.15 -17.14 32.02
C ALA A 276 -1.26 -17.30 30.76
N ASP A 277 -1.80 -16.97 29.59
CA ASP A 277 -1.14 -16.99 28.31
C ASP A 277 -0.15 -15.82 28.17
N PRO A 278 0.87 -15.96 27.31
CA PRO A 278 1.75 -14.86 26.89
C PRO A 278 1.06 -13.53 26.57
N LEU A 279 1.71 -12.41 26.92
CA LEU A 279 1.38 -11.11 26.32
C LEU A 279 1.79 -11.09 24.84
N PHE A 280 1.07 -10.31 24.03
CA PHE A 280 1.38 -10.11 22.62
C PHE A 280 2.73 -9.41 22.42
N ASP A 281 3.51 -9.91 21.48
CA ASP A 281 4.81 -9.36 21.13
C ASP A 281 4.79 -8.90 19.67
N GLY A 282 4.59 -7.60 19.48
CA GLY A 282 4.46 -7.02 18.15
C GLY A 282 3.94 -5.59 18.14
N LEU A 283 3.61 -5.10 16.96
CA LEU A 283 3.05 -3.77 16.74
C LEU A 283 1.55 -3.87 16.45
N ILE A 284 0.78 -2.89 16.93
CA ILE A 284 -0.63 -2.69 16.56
C ILE A 284 -0.74 -1.33 15.89
N ASP A 285 -1.05 -1.33 14.60
CA ASP A 285 -1.22 -0.11 13.81
C ASP A 285 -2.60 0.51 14.03
N GLU A 286 -3.66 -0.31 14.05
CA GLU A 286 -5.01 0.18 14.26
C GLU A 286 -5.96 -0.93 14.69
N PHE A 287 -6.92 -0.59 15.54
CA PHE A 287 -8.03 -1.46 15.93
C PHE A 287 -9.38 -0.75 15.71
N ARG A 288 -10.36 -1.47 15.17
CA ARG A 288 -11.70 -0.96 14.85
C ARG A 288 -12.77 -1.91 15.37
N ILE A 289 -13.88 -1.34 15.82
CA ILE A 289 -15.10 -2.07 16.18
C ILE A 289 -16.24 -1.53 15.33
N TYR A 290 -17.00 -2.42 14.71
CA TYR A 290 -18.24 -2.10 13.99
C TYR A 290 -19.42 -2.69 14.76
N ASP A 291 -20.51 -1.94 14.88
CA ASP A 291 -21.78 -2.40 15.46
C ASP A 291 -22.67 -3.13 14.42
N THR A 292 -22.02 -3.73 13.41
CA THR A 292 -22.66 -4.49 12.33
C THR A 292 -21.77 -5.67 11.91
N ALA A 293 -22.35 -6.65 11.22
CA ALA A 293 -21.61 -7.71 10.56
C ALA A 293 -21.07 -7.22 9.21
N LEU A 294 -19.75 -7.09 9.07
CA LEU A 294 -19.14 -6.69 7.79
C LEU A 294 -19.31 -7.79 6.74
N SER A 295 -19.68 -7.37 5.53
CA SER A 295 -19.66 -8.25 4.37
C SER A 295 -18.24 -8.48 3.86
N ALA A 296 -18.03 -9.51 3.03
CA ALA A 296 -16.74 -9.73 2.38
C ALA A 296 -16.30 -8.53 1.50
N ALA A 297 -17.26 -7.77 0.96
CA ALA A 297 -16.97 -6.56 0.20
C ALA A 297 -16.47 -5.41 1.09
N ASP A 298 -17.07 -5.24 2.28
CA ASP A 298 -16.62 -4.26 3.27
C ASP A 298 -15.21 -4.58 3.77
N VAL A 299 -14.94 -5.87 4.06
CA VAL A 299 -13.60 -6.34 4.45
C VAL A 299 -12.57 -6.06 3.36
N ALA A 300 -12.91 -6.32 2.09
CA ALA A 300 -12.01 -6.05 0.97
C ALA A 300 -11.74 -4.56 0.77
N ALA A 301 -12.76 -3.71 0.93
CA ALA A 301 -12.62 -2.26 0.88
C ALA A 301 -11.72 -1.76 2.02
N SER A 302 -11.95 -2.23 3.25
CA SER A 302 -11.16 -1.88 4.42
C SER A 302 -9.71 -2.33 4.31
N PHE A 303 -9.46 -3.57 3.83
CA PHE A 303 -8.11 -4.07 3.55
C PHE A 303 -7.37 -3.19 2.54
N THR A 304 -8.06 -2.75 1.48
CA THR A 304 -7.49 -1.89 0.44
C THR A 304 -7.16 -0.49 0.98
N ALA A 305 -8.01 0.05 1.86
CA ALA A 305 -7.77 1.33 2.51
C ALA A 305 -6.62 1.26 3.53
N GLY A 306 -6.50 0.14 4.26
CA GLY A 306 -5.51 -0.05 5.31
C GLY A 306 -5.84 0.70 6.61
N PRO A 307 -4.91 0.69 7.59
CA PRO A 307 -5.03 1.50 8.80
C PRO A 307 -4.90 2.99 8.47
N GLU A 308 -5.38 3.87 9.35
CA GLU A 308 -5.19 5.32 9.20
C GLU A 308 -3.68 5.64 9.13
N PRO A 309 -3.21 6.36 8.10
CA PRO A 309 -1.81 6.76 8.00
C PRO A 309 -1.35 7.58 9.22
N ALA A 310 -0.11 7.36 9.65
CA ALA A 310 0.51 8.17 10.70
C ALA A 310 0.46 9.68 10.37
N PRO A 311 0.33 10.56 11.38
CA PRO A 311 0.30 12.01 11.20
C PRO A 311 1.73 12.52 10.97
N LEU A 312 2.36 12.02 9.91
CA LEU A 312 3.65 12.47 9.43
C LEU A 312 3.46 13.15 8.06
N PRO A 313 4.19 14.25 7.79
CA PRO A 313 4.15 14.87 6.48
C PRO A 313 4.60 13.87 5.40
N VAL A 314 3.85 13.83 4.29
CA VAL A 314 4.23 13.13 3.06
C VAL A 314 4.54 14.18 2.01
N LEU A 315 5.70 14.10 1.38
CA LEU A 315 6.04 14.96 0.25
C LEU A 315 5.32 14.44 -1.00
N THR A 316 4.36 15.19 -1.51
CA THR A 316 3.70 14.87 -2.77
C THR A 316 4.31 15.71 -3.89
N VAL A 317 4.65 15.06 -5.01
CA VAL A 317 5.21 15.69 -6.21
C VAL A 317 4.28 15.39 -7.38
N ASP A 318 3.58 16.42 -7.88
CA ASP A 318 2.80 16.30 -9.10
C ASP A 318 3.71 16.45 -10.31
N ARG A 319 3.96 15.34 -11.00
CA ARG A 319 4.86 15.29 -12.17
C ARG A 319 4.34 16.08 -13.36
N THR A 320 3.03 16.37 -13.40
CA THR A 320 2.40 17.13 -14.49
C THR A 320 2.68 18.62 -14.34
N THR A 321 2.59 19.14 -13.10
CA THR A 321 2.67 20.57 -12.81
C THR A 321 4.03 21.00 -12.24
N GLY A 322 4.81 20.06 -11.70
CA GLY A 322 6.03 20.33 -10.94
C GLY A 322 5.77 20.79 -9.51
N VAL A 323 4.52 20.84 -9.07
CA VAL A 323 4.13 21.27 -7.72
C VAL A 323 4.59 20.24 -6.69
N ILE A 324 5.25 20.75 -5.66
CA ILE A 324 5.56 19.99 -4.45
C ILE A 324 4.64 20.48 -3.33
N SER A 325 4.10 19.56 -2.54
CA SER A 325 3.31 19.86 -1.36
C SER A 325 3.66 18.93 -0.19
N LEU A 326 3.64 19.47 1.03
CA LEU A 326 3.62 18.67 2.25
C LEU A 326 2.17 18.29 2.52
N ALA A 327 1.84 17.02 2.34
CA ALA A 327 0.50 16.47 2.56
C ALA A 327 0.41 15.84 3.95
N ASN A 328 -0.73 16.04 4.59
CA ASN A 328 -1.16 15.31 5.77
C ASN A 328 -2.24 14.32 5.34
N GLN A 329 -1.88 13.04 5.28
CA GLN A 329 -2.78 11.96 4.89
C GLN A 329 -3.51 11.33 6.09
N SER A 330 -3.34 11.89 7.28
CA SER A 330 -4.04 11.47 8.49
C SER A 330 -5.24 12.38 8.76
N GLY A 331 -6.20 11.91 9.55
CA GLY A 331 -7.33 12.72 10.02
C GLY A 331 -6.99 13.81 11.04
N GLY A 332 -5.86 13.71 11.76
CA GLY A 332 -5.43 14.71 12.77
C GLY A 332 -4.53 15.78 12.16
N GLY A 333 -4.47 16.99 12.73
CA GLY A 333 -3.55 18.03 12.27
C GLY A 333 -2.08 17.69 12.55
N ILE A 334 -1.18 17.99 11.62
CA ILE A 334 0.27 17.85 11.80
C ILE A 334 0.87 19.24 11.93
N ASN A 335 1.49 19.53 13.07
CA ASN A 335 2.26 20.75 13.23
C ASN A 335 3.69 20.54 12.71
N VAL A 336 4.11 21.36 11.75
CA VAL A 336 5.42 21.33 11.10
C VAL A 336 6.15 22.64 11.35
N LYS A 337 7.39 22.55 11.84
CA LYS A 337 8.28 23.68 12.10
C LYS A 337 9.38 23.86 11.07
N GLY A 338 9.61 22.85 10.22
CA GLY A 338 10.60 22.94 9.17
C GLY A 338 10.67 21.69 8.31
N TYR A 339 11.33 21.83 7.17
CA TYR A 339 11.59 20.73 6.26
C TYR A 339 12.87 20.95 5.44
N SER A 340 13.39 19.86 4.88
CA SER A 340 14.44 19.87 3.86
C SER A 340 14.06 18.85 2.79
N ILE A 341 14.15 19.28 1.53
CA ILE A 341 13.98 18.43 0.36
C ILE A 341 15.30 18.49 -0.42
N THR A 342 15.92 17.33 -0.63
CA THR A 342 17.19 17.23 -1.35
C THR A 342 17.04 16.43 -2.65
N SER A 343 17.94 16.66 -3.60
CA SER A 343 18.05 15.91 -4.86
C SER A 343 19.53 15.78 -5.21
N ALA A 344 20.03 14.55 -5.35
CA ALA A 344 21.42 14.32 -5.74
C ALA A 344 21.69 14.69 -7.21
N GLY A 345 20.66 14.54 -8.05
CA GLY A 345 20.66 14.78 -9.49
C GLY A 345 20.36 16.23 -9.87
N GLY A 346 19.87 17.07 -8.95
CA GLY A 346 19.61 18.48 -9.19
C GLY A 346 18.18 18.80 -9.68
N ALA A 347 17.19 18.02 -9.25
CA ALA A 347 15.80 18.11 -9.70
C ALA A 347 15.02 19.32 -9.15
N LEU A 348 15.58 20.09 -8.21
CA LEU A 348 14.86 21.19 -7.60
C LEU A 348 15.00 22.48 -8.42
N ASN A 349 13.96 23.31 -8.40
CA ASN A 349 13.91 24.61 -9.05
C ASN A 349 13.61 25.72 -8.04
N PRO A 350 14.65 26.35 -7.44
CA PRO A 350 14.46 27.42 -6.46
C PRO A 350 13.71 28.65 -6.99
N ALA A 351 13.68 28.87 -8.31
CA ALA A 351 13.00 30.02 -8.90
C ALA A 351 11.47 29.93 -8.84
N THR A 352 10.93 28.71 -8.74
CA THR A 352 9.49 28.43 -8.65
C THR A 352 9.12 27.78 -7.31
N TRP A 353 10.09 27.71 -6.38
CA TRP A 353 9.85 27.40 -4.98
C TRP A 353 9.31 28.62 -4.26
N THR A 354 8.29 28.41 -3.44
CA THR A 354 7.72 29.41 -2.55
C THR A 354 7.74 28.87 -1.13
N SER A 355 8.03 29.75 -0.16
CA SER A 355 7.88 29.39 1.24
C SER A 355 6.47 28.84 1.51
N ILE A 356 6.37 27.81 2.34
CA ILE A 356 5.12 27.21 2.81
C ILE A 356 4.24 28.24 3.53
N ASP A 357 4.87 29.27 4.11
CA ASP A 357 4.22 30.38 4.79
C ASP A 357 4.33 31.71 4.02
N ALA A 358 4.47 31.66 2.69
CA ALA A 358 4.61 32.87 1.86
C ALA A 358 3.45 33.88 2.02
N THR A 359 2.28 33.44 2.46
CA THR A 359 1.10 34.29 2.70
C THR A 359 0.89 34.64 4.17
N ASN A 360 1.76 34.20 5.09
CA ASN A 360 1.62 34.35 6.54
C ASN A 360 0.29 33.77 7.07
N LEU A 361 -0.24 32.76 6.39
CA LEU A 361 -1.48 32.03 6.76
C LEU A 361 -1.17 30.67 7.38
N PHE A 362 0.00 30.09 7.10
CA PHE A 362 0.36 28.76 7.59
C PHE A 362 0.83 28.85 9.05
N ASP A 363 1.60 29.89 9.38
CA ASP A 363 2.10 30.17 10.73
C ASP A 363 2.05 31.70 11.01
N PRO A 364 0.86 32.27 11.27
CA PRO A 364 0.69 33.73 11.34
C PRO A 364 1.49 34.44 12.45
N ASN A 365 1.95 33.69 13.45
CA ASN A 365 2.71 34.15 14.62
C ASN A 365 4.20 33.77 14.56
N GLY A 366 4.61 33.00 13.55
CA GLY A 366 5.99 32.63 13.29
C GLY A 366 6.67 33.51 12.26
N THR A 367 7.95 33.25 12.04
CA THR A 367 8.71 33.80 10.93
C THR A 367 9.50 32.67 10.28
N TRP A 368 9.13 32.34 9.05
CA TRP A 368 9.78 31.28 8.27
C TRP A 368 10.97 31.84 7.50
N THR A 369 12.10 31.12 7.53
CA THR A 369 13.33 31.49 6.84
C THR A 369 13.88 30.32 6.04
N SER A 370 14.29 30.60 4.81
CA SER A 370 14.99 29.64 3.97
C SER A 370 16.43 29.42 4.47
N SER A 371 16.78 28.16 4.74
CA SER A 371 18.14 27.74 5.07
C SER A 371 18.89 27.23 3.84
N SER A 372 18.17 26.83 2.79
CA SER A 372 18.74 26.48 1.48
C SER A 372 17.77 26.78 0.34
N ALA A 373 18.30 27.22 -0.80
CA ALA A 373 17.55 27.51 -2.01
C ALA A 373 18.39 27.17 -3.26
N THR A 374 18.74 25.90 -3.42
CA THR A 374 19.57 25.37 -4.52
C THR A 374 18.84 24.27 -5.27
N ASN A 375 19.33 23.88 -6.44
CA ASN A 375 18.79 22.74 -7.18
C ASN A 375 19.05 21.38 -6.49
N LEU A 376 19.95 21.33 -5.50
CA LEU A 376 20.27 20.14 -4.71
C LEU A 376 19.57 20.09 -3.36
N ASN A 377 19.15 21.24 -2.81
CA ASN A 377 18.46 21.35 -1.53
C ASN A 377 17.60 22.61 -1.48
N ILE A 378 16.33 22.45 -1.13
CA ILE A 378 15.44 23.52 -0.67
C ILE A 378 15.02 23.19 0.76
N ALA A 379 15.16 24.16 1.66
CA ALA A 379 14.87 23.96 3.06
C ALA A 379 14.46 25.27 3.72
N GLU A 380 13.50 25.20 4.62
CA GLU A 380 13.07 26.30 5.46
C GLU A 380 12.55 25.80 6.80
N SER A 381 12.54 26.69 7.78
CA SER A 381 11.99 26.45 9.11
C SER A 381 11.53 27.75 9.74
N VAL A 382 10.70 27.65 10.78
CA VAL A 382 10.41 28.77 11.68
C VAL A 382 11.69 29.13 12.46
N THR A 383 12.08 30.40 12.43
CA THR A 383 13.32 30.90 13.08
C THR A 383 13.07 32.08 14.02
N GLY A 384 11.90 32.71 13.94
CA GLY A 384 11.51 33.85 14.76
C GLY A 384 10.02 33.83 15.11
N GLY A 385 9.60 34.77 15.95
CA GLY A 385 8.24 34.80 16.47
C GLY A 385 7.98 33.66 17.46
N THR A 386 6.76 33.13 17.45
CA THR A 386 6.47 31.88 18.17
C THR A 386 7.07 30.74 17.37
N LEU A 387 7.93 29.96 18.01
CA LEU A 387 8.57 28.82 17.36
C LEU A 387 7.69 27.59 17.52
N ASP A 388 6.39 27.68 17.22
CA ASP A 388 5.41 26.60 17.28
C ASP A 388 5.12 25.98 15.91
N GLY A 389 5.42 26.68 14.81
CA GLY A 389 5.26 26.16 13.44
C GLY A 389 3.80 26.16 12.98
N GLY A 390 3.58 25.81 11.72
CA GLY A 390 2.26 25.82 11.11
C GLY A 390 1.60 24.44 11.10
N THR A 391 0.27 24.42 11.14
CA THR A 391 -0.50 23.15 11.12
C THR A 391 -0.99 22.84 9.71
N ILE A 392 -0.61 21.68 9.18
CA ILE A 392 -1.26 21.07 8.02
C ILE A 392 -2.49 20.33 8.56
N ALA A 393 -3.68 20.84 8.27
CA ALA A 393 -4.93 20.20 8.70
C ALA A 393 -5.04 18.75 8.21
N GLY A 394 -5.83 17.94 8.90
CA GLY A 394 -6.09 16.55 8.50
C GLY A 394 -6.59 16.46 7.06
N ASN A 395 -6.13 15.46 6.32
CA ASN A 395 -6.48 15.22 4.91
C ASN A 395 -6.25 16.43 3.99
N SER A 396 -5.31 17.31 4.33
CA SER A 396 -5.00 18.54 3.59
C SER A 396 -3.53 18.58 3.16
N ALA A 397 -3.16 19.55 2.34
CA ALA A 397 -1.76 19.74 1.92
C ALA A 397 -1.40 21.23 1.84
N ALA A 398 -0.14 21.52 2.15
CA ALA A 398 0.44 22.85 2.01
C ALA A 398 1.50 22.83 0.90
N SER A 399 1.30 23.68 -0.11
CA SER A 399 2.17 23.71 -1.29
C SER A 399 3.41 24.59 -1.05
N VAL A 400 4.54 24.17 -1.61
CA VAL A 400 5.79 24.95 -1.66
C VAL A 400 6.12 25.39 -3.10
N GLY A 401 5.10 25.46 -3.96
CA GLY A 401 5.22 25.89 -5.34
C GLY A 401 5.67 24.78 -6.31
N ALA A 402 5.88 25.18 -7.57
CA ALA A 402 6.32 24.29 -8.66
C ALA A 402 7.83 24.01 -8.59
N ALA A 403 8.31 23.58 -7.43
CA ALA A 403 9.72 23.47 -7.09
C ALA A 403 10.41 22.22 -7.68
N TRP A 404 9.70 21.32 -8.37
CA TRP A 404 10.29 20.17 -9.04
C TRP A 404 10.43 20.40 -10.55
N ARG A 405 11.60 20.08 -11.11
CA ARG A 405 11.85 20.07 -12.55
C ARG A 405 11.21 18.83 -13.17
N LYS A 406 10.35 19.05 -14.16
CA LYS A 406 9.62 18.00 -14.87
C LYS A 406 10.56 17.13 -15.72
N THR A 407 11.15 16.12 -15.09
CA THR A 407 12.12 15.20 -15.70
C THR A 407 11.85 13.75 -15.31
N PRO A 408 12.41 12.76 -16.00
CA PRO A 408 12.32 11.36 -15.59
C PRO A 408 13.04 11.04 -14.27
N VAL A 409 13.91 11.93 -13.77
CA VAL A 409 14.72 11.71 -12.57
C VAL A 409 13.88 11.93 -11.31
N GLN A 410 13.71 10.85 -10.53
CA GLN A 410 12.96 10.83 -9.27
C GLN A 410 13.89 10.40 -8.14
N ASP A 411 14.62 11.36 -7.58
CA ASP A 411 15.69 11.11 -6.62
C ASP A 411 15.56 11.97 -5.36
N LEU A 412 14.37 12.52 -5.12
CA LEU A 412 14.16 13.38 -3.97
C LEU A 412 14.34 12.59 -2.67
N ALA A 413 14.88 13.25 -1.66
CA ALA A 413 14.78 12.82 -0.27
C ALA A 413 14.14 13.94 0.57
N PHE A 414 13.41 13.56 1.62
CA PHE A 414 12.59 14.48 2.40
C PHE A 414 12.76 14.24 3.89
N THR A 415 13.04 15.31 4.64
CA THR A 415 13.05 15.30 6.10
C THR A 415 12.21 16.45 6.64
N PHE A 416 11.60 16.23 7.80
CA PHE A 416 10.75 17.21 8.47
C PHE A 416 11.13 17.37 9.94
N THR A 417 10.71 18.50 10.52
CA THR A 417 10.71 18.78 11.95
C THR A 417 9.29 19.10 12.40
N LEU A 418 8.77 18.37 13.38
CA LEU A 418 7.41 18.55 13.90
C LEU A 418 7.35 19.65 14.97
N GLY A 419 6.12 20.00 15.36
CA GLY A 419 5.80 20.99 16.39
C GLY A 419 6.44 20.71 17.76
N ASP A 420 6.69 19.45 18.09
CA ASP A 420 7.39 19.05 19.33
C ASP A 420 8.92 19.06 19.21
N GLY A 421 9.45 19.39 18.02
CA GLY A 421 10.89 19.38 17.72
C GLY A 421 11.44 18.02 17.28
N SER A 422 10.62 16.97 17.26
CA SER A 422 11.03 15.68 16.70
C SER A 422 11.32 15.82 15.20
N THR A 423 12.25 15.01 14.71
CA THR A 423 12.65 15.00 13.29
C THR A 423 12.51 13.60 12.71
N GLY A 424 12.26 13.53 11.41
CA GLY A 424 12.12 12.26 10.71
C GLY A 424 12.35 12.39 9.21
N ALA A 425 12.60 11.25 8.57
CA ALA A 425 12.50 11.13 7.13
C ALA A 425 11.03 10.93 6.75
N GLY A 426 10.52 11.73 5.82
CA GLY A 426 9.15 11.58 5.33
C GLY A 426 9.09 10.74 4.07
N GLN A 427 7.89 10.19 3.82
CA GLN A 427 7.62 9.47 2.57
C GLN A 427 7.48 10.46 1.41
N ILE A 428 7.75 9.97 0.19
CA ILE A 428 7.62 10.76 -1.04
C ILE A 428 6.69 10.02 -1.98
N GLN A 429 5.71 10.73 -2.52
CA GLN A 429 4.73 10.21 -3.45
C GLN A 429 4.73 11.02 -4.75
N TYR A 430 5.12 10.38 -5.85
CA TYR A 430 5.04 10.96 -7.19
C TYR A 430 3.67 10.69 -7.82
N THR A 431 2.88 11.73 -8.03
CA THR A 431 1.55 11.66 -8.65
C THR A 431 1.57 12.27 -10.06
N GLY A 432 0.44 12.33 -10.75
CA GLY A 432 0.34 12.93 -12.08
C GLY A 432 0.89 12.05 -13.22
N THR A 433 1.21 12.67 -14.36
CA THR A 433 1.71 11.97 -15.55
C THR A 433 3.24 11.95 -15.58
N ALA A 434 3.86 10.84 -15.99
CA ALA A 434 5.33 10.76 -16.07
C ALA A 434 5.85 11.69 -17.17
N ALA A 435 6.99 12.34 -16.89
CA ALA A 435 7.74 13.02 -17.93
C ALA A 435 8.09 12.02 -19.03
N LYS A 436 7.88 12.40 -20.29
CA LYS A 436 8.32 11.60 -21.43
C LYS A 436 9.84 11.71 -21.49
N ARG A 437 10.53 10.61 -21.77
CA ARG A 437 12.00 10.57 -21.80
C ARG A 437 12.61 11.64 -22.71
N SER A 438 12.01 11.92 -23.86
CA SER A 438 12.54 12.89 -24.82
C SER A 438 11.91 14.28 -24.74
N ASP A 439 11.18 14.59 -23.66
CA ASP A 439 10.60 15.91 -23.36
C ASP A 439 11.60 16.69 -22.48
N LEU A 440 12.57 17.31 -23.14
CA LEU A 440 13.72 17.96 -22.50
C LEU A 440 13.36 19.35 -21.96
N ASN A 441 12.32 19.99 -22.49
CA ASN A 441 11.83 21.27 -21.98
C ASN A 441 10.77 21.11 -20.87
N GLY A 442 10.24 19.89 -20.69
CA GLY A 442 9.27 19.53 -19.67
C GLY A 442 7.86 20.06 -19.95
N ASP A 443 7.51 20.39 -21.20
CA ASP A 443 6.19 20.94 -21.56
C ASP A 443 5.09 19.88 -21.72
N GLY A 444 5.45 18.60 -21.61
CA GLY A 444 4.57 17.44 -21.73
C GLY A 444 4.56 16.83 -23.14
N ASN A 445 5.23 17.43 -24.12
CA ASN A 445 5.25 17.00 -25.51
C ASN A 445 6.68 16.78 -26.02
N VAL A 446 6.83 15.84 -26.95
CA VAL A 446 8.11 15.63 -27.64
C VAL A 446 8.00 16.31 -29.00
N THR A 447 8.61 17.47 -29.15
CA THR A 447 8.47 18.36 -30.30
C THR A 447 9.82 18.83 -30.83
N VAL A 448 9.79 19.72 -31.84
CA VAL A 448 11.01 20.37 -32.34
C VAL A 448 11.71 21.20 -31.27
N ALA A 449 10.99 21.66 -30.24
CA ALA A 449 11.59 22.41 -29.14
C ALA A 449 12.60 21.55 -28.35
N ASP A 450 12.31 20.27 -28.17
CA ASP A 450 13.22 19.33 -27.49
C ASP A 450 14.41 19.00 -28.37
N TRP A 451 14.20 18.84 -29.68
CA TRP A 451 15.28 18.62 -30.64
C TRP A 451 16.32 19.75 -30.61
N VAL A 452 15.86 21.01 -30.47
CA VAL A 452 16.74 22.18 -30.37
C VAL A 452 17.58 22.16 -29.07
N LEU A 453 17.12 21.50 -28.01
CA LEU A 453 17.91 21.29 -26.79
C LEU A 453 18.87 20.11 -26.90
N PHE A 454 18.45 19.05 -27.62
CA PHE A 454 19.21 17.83 -27.81
C PHE A 454 20.47 18.02 -28.67
N VAL A 455 20.34 18.61 -29.86
CA VAL A 455 21.41 18.65 -30.88
C VAL A 455 22.67 19.42 -30.47
N PRO A 456 22.61 20.58 -29.79
CA PRO A 456 23.81 21.34 -29.47
C PRO A 456 24.83 20.62 -28.60
N ASN A 457 24.41 19.56 -27.90
CA ASN A 457 25.26 18.78 -27.00
C ASN A 457 25.59 17.39 -27.56
N SER A 458 25.28 17.09 -28.82
CA SER A 458 25.64 15.79 -29.40
C SER A 458 27.15 15.55 -29.38
N PHE A 459 27.55 14.33 -29.04
CA PHE A 459 28.91 13.86 -28.82
C PHE A 459 29.65 14.57 -27.68
N THR A 460 28.93 14.98 -26.62
CA THR A 460 29.54 15.61 -25.44
C THR A 460 29.31 14.78 -24.18
N THR A 461 30.32 14.72 -23.29
CA THR A 461 30.25 14.02 -22.00
C THR A 461 30.07 15.02 -20.86
N PHE A 462 29.24 14.67 -19.88
CA PHE A 462 28.80 15.49 -18.75
C PHE A 462 29.28 14.94 -17.40
N ALA A 463 30.54 14.52 -17.30
CA ALA A 463 31.06 13.82 -16.11
C ALA A 463 30.81 14.57 -14.77
N ALA A 464 30.84 15.90 -14.80
CA ALA A 464 30.62 16.76 -13.63
C ALA A 464 29.15 17.10 -13.35
N ASP A 465 28.23 16.82 -14.28
CA ASP A 465 26.82 17.14 -14.11
C ASP A 465 26.11 16.10 -13.24
N GLY A 466 25.11 16.57 -12.50
CA GLY A 466 24.08 15.71 -11.92
C GLY A 466 23.13 15.18 -12.98
N ALA A 467 22.38 14.11 -12.66
CA ALA A 467 21.51 13.41 -13.61
C ALA A 467 20.50 14.34 -14.33
N VAL A 468 19.95 15.34 -13.63
CA VAL A 468 18.99 16.28 -14.25
C VAL A 468 19.68 17.24 -15.21
N ALA A 469 20.89 17.71 -14.88
CA ALA A 469 21.62 18.61 -15.75
C ALA A 469 22.12 17.90 -17.03
N ALA A 470 22.56 16.65 -16.91
CA ALA A 470 22.91 15.80 -18.05
C ALA A 470 21.66 15.51 -18.91
N TYR A 471 20.55 15.12 -18.28
CA TYR A 471 19.27 14.88 -18.96
C TYR A 471 18.82 16.07 -19.81
N LEU A 472 18.84 17.27 -19.25
CA LEU A 472 18.43 18.50 -19.96
C LEU A 472 19.35 18.85 -21.14
N LYS A 473 20.53 18.23 -21.22
CA LYS A 473 21.48 18.33 -22.34
C LYS A 473 21.36 17.16 -23.32
N GLY A 474 20.46 16.21 -23.09
CA GLY A 474 20.17 15.11 -24.00
C GLY A 474 20.75 13.75 -23.60
N ASP A 475 21.19 13.57 -22.35
CA ASP A 475 21.48 12.24 -21.78
C ASP A 475 20.15 11.53 -21.47
N LEU A 476 19.72 10.66 -22.38
CA LEU A 476 18.42 9.98 -22.34
C LEU A 476 18.51 8.55 -21.79
N ASP A 477 19.71 7.95 -21.74
CA ASP A 477 19.94 6.61 -21.18
C ASP A 477 20.63 6.61 -19.80
N GLY A 478 21.13 7.77 -19.36
CA GLY A 478 21.65 8.03 -18.02
C GLY A 478 23.13 7.73 -17.83
N ASP A 479 23.91 7.61 -18.91
CA ASP A 479 25.35 7.30 -18.86
C ASP A 479 26.27 8.52 -18.76
N LYS A 480 25.68 9.72 -18.69
CA LYS A 480 26.33 11.04 -18.63
C LYS A 480 27.04 11.45 -19.91
N ASP A 481 26.57 11.03 -21.07
CA ASP A 481 26.88 11.72 -22.32
C ASP A 481 25.63 11.92 -23.19
N ASN A 482 25.82 12.52 -24.37
CA ASN A 482 24.78 12.62 -25.39
C ASN A 482 25.41 12.06 -26.66
N ASP A 483 25.13 10.80 -26.97
CA ASP A 483 25.77 10.09 -28.06
C ASP A 483 24.78 9.45 -29.05
N PHE A 484 25.22 8.43 -29.77
CA PHE A 484 24.36 7.72 -30.71
C PHE A 484 23.26 6.88 -30.03
N ALA A 485 23.48 6.40 -28.80
CA ALA A 485 22.48 5.72 -28.00
C ALA A 485 21.32 6.67 -27.67
N ASP A 486 21.61 7.89 -27.19
CA ASP A 486 20.59 8.90 -26.89
C ASP A 486 19.85 9.34 -28.14
N PHE A 487 20.58 9.56 -29.24
CA PHE A 487 19.96 9.92 -30.51
C PHE A 487 18.95 8.86 -30.97
N LYS A 488 19.25 7.57 -30.78
CA LYS A 488 18.31 6.49 -31.11
C LYS A 488 17.07 6.55 -30.24
N LEU A 489 17.20 6.87 -28.95
CA LEU A 489 16.07 7.03 -28.03
C LEU A 489 15.21 8.23 -28.43
N PHE A 490 15.83 9.39 -28.67
CA PHE A 490 15.14 10.60 -29.12
C PHE A 490 14.37 10.34 -30.42
N LYS A 491 15.04 9.75 -31.41
CA LYS A 491 14.44 9.41 -32.70
C LYS A 491 13.23 8.49 -32.53
N ALA A 492 13.35 7.45 -31.72
CA ALA A 492 12.27 6.50 -31.48
C ALA A 492 11.05 7.20 -30.84
N ASP A 493 11.29 8.00 -29.80
CA ASP A 493 10.22 8.73 -29.09
C ASP A 493 9.55 9.77 -29.98
N TYR A 494 10.36 10.54 -30.73
CA TYR A 494 9.85 11.56 -31.63
C TYR A 494 9.00 10.96 -32.75
N ILE A 495 9.45 9.86 -33.38
CA ILE A 495 8.70 9.17 -34.44
C ILE A 495 7.42 8.56 -33.88
N ALA A 496 7.46 7.99 -32.68
CA ALA A 496 6.27 7.40 -32.05
C ALA A 496 5.16 8.45 -31.84
N VAL A 497 5.53 9.71 -31.55
CA VAL A 497 4.59 10.81 -31.32
C VAL A 497 4.19 11.54 -32.61
N ASN A 498 5.15 11.83 -33.49
CA ASN A 498 4.98 12.76 -34.62
C ASN A 498 5.04 12.09 -36.01
N GLY A 499 5.49 10.84 -36.09
CA GLY A 499 5.67 10.09 -37.33
C GLY A 499 7.02 10.31 -38.02
N GLU A 500 7.37 9.38 -38.92
CA GLU A 500 8.67 9.34 -39.60
C GLU A 500 8.93 10.54 -40.52
N ALA A 501 7.87 11.03 -41.19
CA ALA A 501 7.98 12.20 -42.06
C ALA A 501 8.33 13.49 -41.28
N ALA A 502 7.79 13.64 -40.06
CA ALA A 502 8.10 14.78 -39.20
C ALA A 502 9.56 14.72 -38.72
N PHE A 503 10.05 13.53 -38.36
CA PHE A 503 11.45 13.36 -37.97
C PHE A 503 12.42 13.67 -39.13
N ALA A 504 12.10 13.23 -40.36
CA ALA A 504 12.91 13.54 -41.53
C ALA A 504 13.01 15.05 -41.79
N ALA A 505 11.97 15.82 -41.45
CA ALA A 505 11.95 17.28 -41.59
C ALA A 505 12.87 18.00 -40.57
N LEU A 506 13.20 17.40 -39.42
CA LEU A 506 14.15 17.99 -38.45
C LEU A 506 15.54 18.22 -39.06
N GLY A 507 16.00 17.30 -39.92
CA GLY A 507 17.30 17.39 -40.59
C GLY A 507 17.34 18.38 -41.77
N ALA A 508 16.18 18.69 -42.37
CA ALA A 508 16.08 19.67 -43.46
C ALA A 508 16.11 21.13 -42.98
N ALA A 509 15.91 21.36 -41.68
CA ALA A 509 15.94 22.68 -41.04
C ALA A 509 17.37 23.15 -40.67
N ILE A 510 18.39 22.32 -40.85
CA ILE A 510 19.80 22.70 -40.70
C ILE A 510 20.26 23.24 -42.07
N PRO A 511 20.56 24.55 -42.22
CA PRO A 511 21.14 25.05 -43.46
C PRO A 511 22.48 24.35 -43.66
N GLU A 512 22.64 23.55 -44.73
CA GLU A 512 23.91 22.90 -45.04
C GLU A 512 25.02 23.98 -45.17
N PRO A 513 26.01 24.02 -44.26
CA PRO A 513 27.15 24.88 -44.45
C PRO A 513 28.11 24.18 -45.43
N ALA A 514 28.45 24.88 -46.52
CA ALA A 514 29.62 24.65 -47.36
C ALA A 514 29.65 23.51 -48.40
N THR A 515 28.77 22.51 -48.42
CA THR A 515 28.78 21.45 -49.47
C THR A 515 28.47 22.00 -50.86
N LEU A 516 27.47 22.88 -50.97
CA LEU A 516 27.13 23.56 -52.23
C LEU A 516 28.21 24.58 -52.66
N ALA A 517 28.87 25.24 -51.71
CA ALA A 517 29.97 26.17 -52.00
C ALA A 517 31.23 25.45 -52.51
N LEU A 518 31.57 24.28 -51.95
CA LEU A 518 32.67 23.43 -52.43
C LEU A 518 32.37 22.81 -53.79
N GLY A 519 31.13 22.38 -54.05
CA GLY A 519 30.69 21.92 -55.37
C GLY A 519 30.74 23.02 -56.45
N GLY A 520 30.39 24.26 -56.08
CA GLY A 520 30.51 25.44 -56.94
C GLY A 520 31.96 25.82 -57.28
N MET A 521 32.88 25.73 -56.31
CA MET A 521 34.30 25.99 -56.57
C MET A 521 34.98 24.88 -57.40
N ALA A 522 34.62 23.62 -57.20
CA ALA A 522 35.13 22.51 -58.00
C ALA A 522 34.68 22.59 -59.48
N SER A 523 33.45 23.01 -59.72
CA SER A 523 32.92 23.22 -61.08
C SER A 523 33.53 24.44 -61.78
N LEU A 524 33.79 25.54 -61.05
CA LEU A 524 34.54 26.70 -61.58
C LEU A 524 36.00 26.36 -61.90
N ALA A 525 36.66 25.53 -61.09
CA ALA A 525 38.02 25.06 -61.35
C ALA A 525 38.09 24.15 -62.60
N LEU A 526 37.09 23.28 -62.81
CA LEU A 526 36.99 22.43 -64.01
C LEU A 526 36.72 23.23 -65.29
N VAL A 527 35.92 24.30 -65.22
CA VAL A 527 35.67 25.20 -66.36
C VAL A 527 36.91 26.04 -66.68
N ALA A 528 37.65 26.51 -65.67
CA ALA A 528 38.92 27.21 -65.86
C ALA A 528 40.03 26.31 -66.44
N ALA A 529 40.09 25.04 -66.03
CA ALA A 529 41.02 24.06 -66.56
C ALA A 529 40.70 23.69 -68.03
N ARG A 530 39.41 23.54 -68.40
CA ARG A 530 39.01 23.28 -69.79
C ARG A 530 39.34 24.44 -70.74
N ARG A 531 39.27 25.69 -70.29
CA ARG A 531 39.62 26.86 -71.12
C ARG A 531 41.11 27.03 -71.38
N ARG A 532 42.00 26.40 -70.58
CA ARG A 532 43.45 26.42 -70.81
C ARG A 532 43.92 25.41 -71.86
N VAL A 533 43.21 24.31 -72.06
CA VAL A 533 43.60 23.26 -73.03
C VAL A 533 43.27 23.65 -74.48
N THR A 534 42.38 24.61 -74.71
CA THR A 534 41.99 25.08 -76.06
C THR A 534 42.81 26.26 -76.59
N ARG A 535 43.94 26.62 -75.96
CA ARG A 535 44.84 27.71 -76.38
C ARG A 535 46.29 27.27 -76.61
N SER A 536 46.52 26.01 -76.98
CA SER A 536 47.83 25.47 -77.35
C SER A 536 47.87 25.08 -78.81
#